data_AF-A5DH04-F1
#
_entry.id   AF-A5DH04-F1
#
_cell.length_a   1.000
_cell.length_b   1.000
_cell.length_c   1.000
_cell.angle_alpha   90.00
_cell.angle_beta   90.00
_cell.angle_gamma   90.00
#
_symmetry.space_group_name_H-M   'P 1'
#
loop_
_entity.id
_entity.type
_entity.pdbx_description
1 polymer ?
#
loop_
_entity_poly.entity_id
_entity_poly.type
_entity_poly.pdbx_seq_one_letter_code
_entity_poly.pdbx_strand_id
1 'polypeptide(L)'
;MPEAASYPVIQWLRENGYWNSELVDLHKSSYGGIGVFLRPDAAEKVNLETYSVDESPEIILRVPKSNILSAKNSFLYSLLEDYEQNREKSETDLEVDSEVDLRSGMHAMVLTYIYESAAGPESPWYQYLQSIDIGNKSTSDLENVPICLWPENIKSSMRNTECDILNMLDNRELIQFFIECVLFAKSSAALVPIPSVLKLPETHLSVDNLLSKHYEAIVYFGRHVQTVISRAFEVDDYHGLSLVPGADLFNHAFPIERDSHTIGQENVHFVSSNEVCHFCGEVECDHEENSDDESDDENSNDDNDDENDDEEGIESDEELGVHSSEAESEQQEDEESTDMSDAEQETLPADDDLRKDLESGETCCDIVLTNPITDGELLNTYGNDLPNAYLLQRYGFANPPEYPNPNDSCLLSVQMFAYLKNYKQKLSTKEKAALENRLMWFEEVGYGAVNEIIQSEQEEHEQDCEERDGCEHNHTEFSDTWQLSLKIEYNGKPSPQTHAFLNLVKMKEREFKALVKSVESNDLTRFTTLLLSESNTNLDIINEWRHQRLKRYGESPTGDSIQEKFIRGIITQEKNILNKMI
;
A
#
# COMPACT_ATOMS: atom_id res chain seq x y z
N MET A 1 18.37 -16.31 27.63
CA MET A 1 17.53 -15.41 26.82
C MET A 1 16.10 -15.69 27.20
N PRO A 2 15.17 -14.72 27.14
CA PRO A 2 13.75 -15.03 27.32
C PRO A 2 13.31 -16.07 26.27
N GLU A 3 12.53 -17.06 26.68
CA GLU A 3 11.84 -18.01 25.77
C GLU A 3 10.73 -17.26 25.01
N ALA A 4 10.39 -17.64 23.76
CA ALA A 4 9.29 -17.05 22.97
C ALA A 4 8.00 -16.82 23.78
N ALA A 5 7.70 -17.76 24.68
CA ALA A 5 6.55 -17.75 25.60
C ALA A 5 6.44 -16.50 26.51
N SER A 6 7.48 -15.67 26.57
CA SER A 6 7.52 -14.47 27.40
C SER A 6 7.21 -13.17 26.66
N TYR A 7 7.08 -13.19 25.33
CA TYR A 7 6.67 -12.01 24.57
C TYR A 7 5.16 -11.77 24.71
N PRO A 8 4.70 -10.54 25.03
CA PRO A 8 3.29 -10.22 25.24
C PRO A 8 2.38 -10.61 24.06
N VAL A 9 2.84 -10.43 22.82
CA VAL A 9 2.08 -10.82 21.61
C VAL A 9 1.88 -12.34 21.50
N ILE A 10 2.88 -13.15 21.88
CA ILE A 10 2.74 -14.62 21.89
C ILE A 10 1.77 -15.07 22.99
N GLN A 11 1.71 -14.34 24.11
CA GLN A 11 0.71 -14.61 25.15
C GLN A 11 -0.69 -14.29 24.66
N TRP A 12 -0.86 -13.17 23.97
CA TRP A 12 -2.12 -12.79 23.35
C TRP A 12 -2.59 -13.82 22.32
N LEU A 13 -1.68 -14.28 21.44
CA LEU A 13 -2.00 -15.25 20.39
C LEU A 13 -2.49 -16.59 20.93
N ARG A 14 -2.02 -17.04 22.10
CA ARG A 14 -2.51 -18.30 22.72
C ARG A 14 -4.00 -18.28 23.03
N GLU A 15 -4.57 -17.11 23.22
CA GLU A 15 -5.96 -16.92 23.61
C GLU A 15 -6.82 -16.41 22.44
N ASN A 16 -6.21 -15.97 21.34
CA ASN A 16 -6.91 -15.22 20.28
C ASN A 16 -6.53 -15.64 18.85
N GLY A 17 -5.66 -16.63 18.67
CA GLY A 17 -5.25 -17.11 17.37
C GLY A 17 -4.43 -18.39 17.44
N TYR A 18 -3.69 -18.66 16.37
CA TYR A 18 -2.81 -19.81 16.22
C TYR A 18 -1.39 -19.35 15.93
N TRP A 19 -0.42 -19.88 16.69
CA TRP A 19 1.01 -19.64 16.47
C TRP A 19 1.76 -20.97 16.53
N ASN A 20 2.45 -21.32 15.45
CA ASN A 20 3.14 -22.60 15.33
C ASN A 20 4.44 -22.64 16.15
N SER A 21 4.31 -22.72 17.48
CA SER A 21 5.44 -22.73 18.42
C SER A 21 6.35 -23.96 18.32
N GLU A 22 5.93 -24.98 17.58
CA GLU A 22 6.75 -26.15 17.25
C GLU A 22 7.74 -25.89 16.13
N LEU A 23 7.40 -25.00 15.18
CA LEU A 23 8.24 -24.66 14.05
C LEU A 23 9.07 -23.40 14.28
N VAL A 24 8.50 -22.40 14.95
CA VAL A 24 9.10 -21.06 15.04
C VAL A 24 9.32 -20.54 16.46
N ASP A 25 10.32 -19.67 16.61
CA ASP A 25 10.67 -18.95 17.84
C ASP A 25 11.01 -17.47 17.50
N LEU A 26 10.95 -16.59 18.49
CA LEU A 26 11.25 -15.16 18.35
C LEU A 26 12.66 -14.85 18.82
N HIS A 27 13.45 -14.20 17.96
CA HIS A 27 14.81 -13.78 18.29
C HIS A 27 15.08 -12.34 17.86
N LYS A 28 16.20 -11.77 18.34
CA LYS A 28 16.65 -10.47 17.88
C LYS A 28 17.11 -10.60 16.41
N SER A 29 16.51 -9.82 15.53
CA SER A 29 16.87 -9.83 14.11
C SER A 29 18.17 -9.07 13.85
N SER A 30 18.89 -9.50 12.80
CA SER A 30 20.03 -8.77 12.27
C SER A 30 19.62 -7.47 11.56
N TYR A 31 18.37 -7.39 11.09
CA TYR A 31 17.77 -6.22 10.46
C TYR A 31 17.29 -5.16 11.47
N GLY A 32 17.25 -5.51 12.76
CA GLY A 32 16.77 -4.65 13.84
C GLY A 32 15.51 -5.22 14.50
N GLY A 33 15.24 -4.84 15.75
CA GLY A 33 14.05 -5.33 16.46
C GLY A 33 14.04 -6.85 16.70
N ILE A 34 12.86 -7.44 16.55
CA ILE A 34 12.57 -8.87 16.72
C ILE A 34 12.26 -9.45 15.33
N GLY A 35 12.59 -10.72 15.12
CA GLY A 35 12.20 -11.48 13.93
C GLY A 35 11.74 -12.88 14.32
N VAL A 36 11.12 -13.56 13.36
CA VAL A 36 10.63 -14.94 13.48
C VAL A 36 11.66 -15.87 12.87
N PHE A 37 12.05 -16.91 13.61
CA PHE A 37 13.09 -17.84 13.18
C PHE A 37 12.58 -19.27 13.26
N LEU A 38 13.03 -20.12 12.32
CA LEU A 38 12.85 -21.55 12.46
C LEU A 38 13.62 -22.08 13.66
N ARG A 39 12.99 -23.03 14.35
CA ARG A 39 13.66 -23.79 15.39
C ARG A 39 14.68 -24.76 14.77
N PRO A 40 15.82 -25.01 15.41
CA PRO A 40 16.84 -25.92 14.87
C PRO A 40 16.34 -27.34 14.59
N ASP A 41 15.32 -27.81 15.32
CA ASP A 41 14.66 -29.11 15.17
C ASP A 41 13.50 -29.12 14.16
N ALA A 42 13.06 -27.94 13.69
CA ALA A 42 11.99 -27.81 12.71
C ALA A 42 12.41 -28.23 11.29
N ALA A 43 13.71 -28.12 10.96
CA ALA A 43 14.23 -28.47 9.63
C ALA A 43 14.10 -29.96 9.26
N GLU A 44 13.89 -30.85 10.25
CA GLU A 44 13.58 -32.27 9.99
C GLU A 44 12.07 -32.51 9.79
N LYS A 45 11.22 -31.58 10.24
CA LYS A 45 9.75 -31.64 10.16
C LYS A 45 9.21 -31.00 8.88
N VAL A 46 9.83 -29.93 8.42
CA VAL A 46 9.46 -29.22 7.19
C VAL A 46 10.34 -29.74 6.06
N ASN A 47 9.80 -30.53 5.14
CA ASN A 47 10.58 -31.04 4.01
C ASN A 47 10.74 -29.96 2.92
N LEU A 48 11.65 -29.01 3.17
CA LEU A 48 11.94 -27.84 2.33
C LEU A 48 12.45 -28.18 0.91
N GLU A 49 12.85 -29.44 0.64
CA GLU A 49 13.34 -29.87 -0.67
C GLU A 49 12.23 -30.41 -1.60
N THR A 50 11.05 -30.74 -1.07
CA THR A 50 9.91 -31.28 -1.86
C THR A 50 8.64 -30.45 -1.69
N TYR A 51 8.73 -29.24 -1.15
CA TYR A 51 7.59 -28.33 -1.06
C TYR A 51 7.05 -28.07 -2.46
N SER A 52 5.93 -28.72 -2.80
CA SER A 52 5.18 -28.46 -4.03
C SER A 52 4.04 -27.51 -3.68
N VAL A 53 3.89 -26.46 -4.47
CA VAL A 53 2.78 -25.49 -4.38
C VAL A 53 1.40 -26.16 -4.52
N ASP A 54 1.36 -27.41 -4.99
CA ASP A 54 0.15 -28.24 -5.11
C ASP A 54 -0.36 -28.86 -3.79
N GLU A 55 0.38 -28.75 -2.67
CA GLU A 55 -0.08 -29.14 -1.32
C GLU A 55 -0.49 -27.91 -0.50
N SER A 56 -1.43 -28.05 0.43
CA SER A 56 -1.88 -26.96 1.31
C SER A 56 -0.68 -26.36 2.06
N PRO A 57 -0.44 -25.04 1.96
CA PRO A 57 0.79 -24.44 2.46
C PRO A 57 0.87 -24.49 3.99
N GLU A 58 2.07 -24.66 4.53
CA GLU A 58 2.27 -24.78 5.98
C GLU A 58 1.95 -23.45 6.67
N ILE A 59 1.00 -23.48 7.61
CA ILE A 59 0.55 -22.28 8.34
C ILE A 59 1.46 -22.03 9.54
N ILE A 60 2.05 -20.83 9.59
CA ILE A 60 2.90 -20.39 10.69
C ILE A 60 2.11 -19.59 11.73
N LEU A 61 1.20 -18.73 11.26
CA LEU A 61 0.32 -17.89 12.05
C LEU A 61 -1.07 -17.90 11.40
N ARG A 62 -2.11 -17.97 12.22
CA ARG A 62 -3.49 -17.72 11.80
C ARG A 62 -4.21 -16.87 12.85
N VAL A 63 -4.86 -15.80 12.42
CA VAL A 63 -5.63 -14.89 13.29
C VAL A 63 -7.02 -14.70 12.71
N PRO A 64 -8.10 -14.99 13.46
CA PRO A 64 -9.45 -14.69 13.01
C PRO A 64 -9.62 -13.19 12.72
N LYS A 65 -10.33 -12.83 11.64
CA LYS A 65 -10.59 -11.44 11.28
C LYS A 65 -11.36 -10.68 12.36
N SER A 66 -12.17 -11.36 13.17
CA SER A 66 -12.82 -10.79 14.37
C SER A 66 -11.83 -10.33 15.46
N ASN A 67 -10.62 -10.90 15.47
CA ASN A 67 -9.59 -10.65 16.49
C ASN A 67 -8.49 -9.70 16.00
N ILE A 68 -8.47 -9.28 14.74
CA ILE A 68 -7.54 -8.24 14.27
C ILE A 68 -7.95 -6.88 14.82
N LEU A 69 -6.97 -5.98 14.97
CA LEU A 69 -7.27 -4.60 15.31
C LEU A 69 -7.55 -3.83 14.03
N SER A 70 -8.83 -3.54 13.79
CA SER A 70 -9.32 -2.71 12.69
C SER A 70 -10.17 -1.55 13.22
N ALA A 71 -10.41 -0.54 12.40
CA ALA A 71 -11.36 0.52 12.75
C ALA A 71 -12.75 -0.07 13.06
N LYS A 72 -13.21 -1.07 12.29
CA LYS A 72 -14.51 -1.75 12.44
C LYS A 72 -14.64 -2.54 13.74
N ASN A 73 -13.57 -3.22 14.16
CA ASN A 73 -13.59 -4.05 15.37
C ASN A 73 -13.42 -3.22 16.66
N SER A 74 -12.93 -1.99 16.54
CA SER A 74 -12.70 -1.12 17.70
C SER A 74 -13.98 -0.54 18.27
N PHE A 75 -13.98 -0.27 19.59
CA PHE A 75 -15.04 0.51 20.23
C PHE A 75 -15.20 1.92 19.65
N LEU A 76 -14.19 2.41 18.92
CA LEU A 76 -14.18 3.75 18.33
C LEU A 76 -15.03 3.86 17.06
N TYR A 77 -15.32 2.74 16.38
CA TYR A 77 -15.92 2.71 15.04
C TYR A 77 -17.12 3.66 14.89
N SER A 78 -18.15 3.48 15.73
CA SER A 78 -19.37 4.29 15.68
C SER A 78 -19.12 5.80 15.86
N LEU A 79 -18.09 6.17 16.62
CA LEU A 79 -17.74 7.57 16.83
C LEU A 79 -17.05 8.18 15.62
N LEU A 80 -16.23 7.39 14.91
CA LEU A 80 -15.58 7.81 13.67
C LEU A 80 -16.64 8.09 12.59
N GLU A 81 -17.60 7.17 12.43
CA GLU A 81 -18.75 7.32 11.54
C GLU A 81 -19.58 8.57 11.88
N ASP A 82 -20.01 8.71 13.14
CA ASP A 82 -20.78 9.86 13.58
C ASP A 82 -20.03 11.18 13.36
N TYR A 83 -18.71 11.19 13.57
CA TYR A 83 -17.90 12.39 13.42
C TYR A 83 -17.87 12.87 11.97
N GLU A 84 -17.53 11.98 11.04
CA GLU A 84 -17.43 12.34 9.62
C GLU A 84 -18.80 12.67 9.01
N GLN A 85 -19.86 11.93 9.36
CA GLN A 85 -21.21 12.26 8.92
C GLN A 85 -21.66 13.66 9.41
N ASN A 86 -21.22 14.08 10.60
CA ASN A 86 -21.53 15.43 11.10
C ASN A 86 -20.69 16.51 10.42
N ARG A 87 -19.46 16.20 10.01
CA ARG A 87 -18.60 17.10 9.22
C ARG A 87 -19.18 17.35 7.85
N GLU A 88 -19.55 16.30 7.11
CA GLU A 88 -20.16 16.41 5.78
C GLU A 88 -21.43 17.29 5.80
N LYS A 89 -22.28 17.12 6.80
CA LYS A 89 -23.49 17.95 7.00
C LYS A 89 -23.18 19.42 7.32
N SER A 90 -22.00 19.70 7.87
CA SER A 90 -21.55 21.06 8.18
C SER A 90 -20.80 21.73 7.03
N GLU A 91 -20.22 20.95 6.12
CA GLU A 91 -19.39 21.42 5.00
C GLU A 91 -20.23 21.92 3.81
N THR A 92 -21.56 21.75 3.81
CA THR A 92 -22.47 22.31 2.79
C THR A 92 -22.46 23.84 2.69
N ASP A 93 -21.75 24.56 3.59
CA ASP A 93 -21.64 26.02 3.59
C ASP A 93 -20.20 26.57 3.44
N LEU A 94 -19.14 25.73 3.47
CA LEU A 94 -17.74 26.15 3.31
C LEU A 94 -16.89 25.02 2.73
N GLU A 95 -16.37 25.22 1.50
CA GLU A 95 -15.33 24.38 0.88
C GLU A 95 -14.05 24.40 1.75
N VAL A 96 -13.91 23.45 2.66
CA VAL A 96 -12.63 23.08 3.26
C VAL A 96 -12.40 21.63 2.87
N ASP A 97 -11.79 21.46 1.71
CA ASP A 97 -11.33 20.18 1.19
C ASP A 97 -10.22 19.64 2.10
N SER A 98 -10.60 18.87 3.12
CA SER A 98 -9.66 18.18 4.00
C SER A 98 -9.59 16.74 3.53
N GLU A 99 -8.49 16.36 2.89
CA GLU A 99 -8.17 14.99 2.43
C GLU A 99 -8.08 13.95 3.59
N VAL A 100 -8.37 14.36 4.82
CA VAL A 100 -8.36 13.51 6.01
C VAL A 100 -9.76 12.93 6.23
N ASP A 101 -9.93 11.66 5.89
CA ASP A 101 -11.08 10.82 6.25
C ASP A 101 -10.75 9.95 7.47
N LEU A 102 -11.49 10.11 8.57
CA LEU A 102 -11.32 9.28 9.77
C LEU A 102 -12.17 8.00 9.78
N ARG A 103 -12.96 7.71 8.74
CA ARG A 103 -13.74 6.45 8.61
C ARG A 103 -12.91 5.28 8.11
N SER A 104 -12.00 5.53 7.19
CA SER A 104 -11.27 4.48 6.48
C SER A 104 -9.76 4.71 6.42
N GLY A 105 -9.05 3.69 5.92
CA GLY A 105 -7.63 3.75 5.61
C GLY A 105 -6.72 4.06 6.80
N MET A 106 -5.56 4.65 6.49
CA MET A 106 -4.49 4.86 7.47
C MET A 106 -4.87 5.86 8.58
N HIS A 107 -5.69 6.86 8.25
CA HIS A 107 -6.13 7.87 9.21
C HIS A 107 -7.01 7.27 10.31
N ALA A 108 -8.01 6.46 9.93
CA ALA A 108 -8.87 5.74 10.86
C ALA A 108 -8.04 4.78 11.73
N MET A 109 -7.11 4.05 11.11
CA MET A 109 -6.27 3.07 11.81
C MET A 109 -5.33 3.70 12.84
N VAL A 110 -4.66 4.80 12.52
CA VAL A 110 -3.79 5.49 13.48
C VAL A 110 -4.59 6.00 14.67
N LEU A 111 -5.77 6.58 14.43
CA LEU A 111 -6.62 7.10 15.50
C LEU A 111 -7.16 5.96 16.38
N THR A 112 -7.62 4.88 15.75
CA THR A 112 -8.05 3.65 16.43
C THR A 112 -6.94 3.09 17.32
N TYR A 113 -5.74 2.91 16.78
CA TYR A 113 -4.56 2.46 17.53
C TYR A 113 -4.27 3.35 18.74
N ILE A 114 -4.35 4.68 18.58
CA ILE A 114 -4.11 5.64 19.68
C ILE A 114 -5.12 5.44 20.82
N TYR A 115 -6.41 5.26 20.50
CA TYR A 115 -7.47 5.08 21.50
C TYR A 115 -7.40 3.72 22.19
N GLU A 116 -7.21 2.63 21.43
CA GLU A 116 -7.04 1.28 21.98
C GLU A 116 -5.80 1.20 22.89
N SER A 117 -4.69 1.81 22.46
CA SER A 117 -3.46 1.90 23.29
C SER A 117 -3.71 2.70 24.58
N ALA A 118 -4.53 3.75 24.52
CA ALA A 118 -4.86 4.58 25.67
C ALA A 118 -5.87 3.91 26.63
N ALA A 119 -6.71 3.00 26.14
CA ALA A 119 -7.64 2.22 26.95
C ALA A 119 -6.92 1.26 27.91
N GLY A 120 -5.69 0.87 27.60
CA GLY A 120 -4.88 0.03 28.47
C GLY A 120 -5.53 -1.36 28.63
N PRO A 121 -5.60 -1.93 29.84
CA PRO A 121 -6.15 -3.28 30.06
C PRO A 121 -7.59 -3.51 29.62
N GLU A 122 -8.36 -2.44 29.34
CA GLU A 122 -9.73 -2.55 28.81
C GLU A 122 -9.76 -2.81 27.29
N SER A 123 -8.65 -2.63 26.58
CA SER A 123 -8.54 -2.99 25.16
C SER A 123 -8.39 -4.51 24.99
N PRO A 124 -9.15 -5.16 24.10
CA PRO A 124 -8.95 -6.57 23.73
C PRO A 124 -7.53 -6.86 23.25
N TRP A 125 -6.87 -5.85 22.67
CA TRP A 125 -5.52 -5.95 22.11
C TRP A 125 -4.43 -5.51 23.08
N TYR A 126 -4.73 -5.28 24.36
CA TYR A 126 -3.78 -4.68 25.30
C TYR A 126 -2.40 -5.37 25.32
N GLN A 127 -2.37 -6.70 25.39
CA GLN A 127 -1.12 -7.46 25.40
C GLN A 127 -0.35 -7.35 24.08
N TYR A 128 -1.05 -7.38 22.93
CA TYR A 128 -0.45 -7.13 21.63
C TYR A 128 0.15 -5.72 21.55
N LEU A 129 -0.63 -4.69 21.92
CA LEU A 129 -0.21 -3.29 21.89
C LEU A 129 0.99 -3.02 22.81
N GLN A 130 1.10 -3.74 23.94
CA GLN A 130 2.29 -3.68 24.82
C GLN A 130 3.57 -4.20 24.16
N SER A 131 3.49 -5.02 23.12
CA SER A 131 4.64 -5.53 22.38
C SER A 131 5.24 -4.51 21.41
N ILE A 132 4.50 -3.43 21.11
CA ILE A 132 4.88 -2.41 20.13
C ILE A 132 5.63 -1.27 20.81
N ASP A 133 6.86 -1.02 20.37
CA ASP A 133 7.65 0.13 20.85
C ASP A 133 7.45 1.35 19.94
N ILE A 134 6.72 2.35 20.43
CA ILE A 134 6.53 3.65 19.76
C ILE A 134 7.71 4.61 19.95
N GLY A 135 8.68 4.23 20.79
CA GLY A 135 9.76 5.07 21.25
C GLY A 135 9.33 6.13 22.25
N ASN A 136 10.19 7.12 22.49
CA ASN A 136 10.01 8.12 23.54
C ASN A 136 9.56 9.49 23.01
N LYS A 137 9.17 10.41 23.90
CA LYS A 137 8.75 11.78 23.53
C LYS A 137 9.91 12.69 23.09
N SER A 138 11.16 12.23 23.15
CA SER A 138 12.30 13.06 22.78
C SER A 138 12.31 13.35 21.30
N THR A 139 12.60 14.60 20.96
CA THR A 139 12.85 15.04 19.58
C THR A 139 14.31 14.82 19.14
N SER A 140 15.18 14.37 20.05
CA SER A 140 16.58 14.03 19.73
C SER A 140 16.75 12.60 19.24
N ASP A 141 15.80 11.74 19.60
CA ASP A 141 15.71 10.37 19.13
C ASP A 141 14.80 10.36 17.90
N LEU A 142 15.29 9.77 16.81
CA LEU A 142 14.63 9.77 15.51
C LEU A 142 14.14 8.36 15.12
N GLU A 143 14.24 7.38 16.02
CA GLU A 143 13.61 6.08 15.84
C GLU A 143 12.09 6.24 15.72
N ASN A 144 11.47 5.59 14.73
CA ASN A 144 10.04 5.71 14.42
C ASN A 144 9.55 7.14 14.18
N VAL A 145 10.41 8.08 13.77
CA VAL A 145 9.97 9.44 13.39
C VAL A 145 9.85 9.52 11.86
N PRO A 146 8.67 9.92 11.32
CA PRO A 146 8.49 10.14 9.88
C PRO A 146 9.52 11.09 9.29
N ILE A 147 9.98 10.79 8.08
CA ILE A 147 11.05 11.55 7.41
C ILE A 147 10.71 13.04 7.24
N CYS A 148 9.44 13.39 7.08
CA CYS A 148 8.99 14.78 6.99
C CYS A 148 9.19 15.59 8.29
N LEU A 149 9.33 14.90 9.43
CA LEU A 149 9.59 15.48 10.75
C LEU A 149 11.07 15.37 11.18
N TRP A 150 11.95 14.89 10.30
CA TRP A 150 13.38 14.88 10.62
C TRP A 150 13.94 16.32 10.73
N PRO A 151 14.93 16.54 11.60
CA PRO A 151 15.58 17.83 11.75
C PRO A 151 16.15 18.37 10.44
N GLU A 152 15.98 19.68 10.18
CA GLU A 152 16.35 20.29 8.89
C GLU A 152 17.86 20.17 8.56
N ASN A 153 18.73 20.08 9.57
CA ASN A 153 20.16 19.87 9.36
C ASN A 153 20.51 18.50 8.76
N ILE A 154 19.62 17.51 8.88
CA ILE A 154 19.76 16.19 8.26
C ILE A 154 18.86 16.11 7.03
N LYS A 155 17.60 16.54 7.15
CA LYS A 155 16.59 16.48 6.08
C LYS A 155 17.01 17.26 4.82
N SER A 156 17.71 18.38 4.97
CA SER A 156 18.21 19.15 3.81
C SER A 156 19.23 18.42 2.94
N SER A 157 19.90 17.37 3.44
CA SER A 157 20.76 16.51 2.63
C SER A 157 19.98 15.61 1.65
N MET A 158 18.67 15.42 1.87
CA MET A 158 17.79 14.66 0.97
C MET A 158 17.26 15.51 -0.19
N ARG A 159 17.65 16.79 -0.29
CA ARG A 159 17.25 17.60 -1.44
C ARG A 159 17.70 16.94 -2.74
N ASN A 160 16.82 16.94 -3.73
CA ASN A 160 17.02 16.30 -5.02
C ASN A 160 17.14 14.75 -4.93
N THR A 161 16.67 14.10 -3.87
CA THR A 161 16.39 12.64 -3.91
C THR A 161 14.99 12.37 -4.48
N GLU A 162 14.62 11.10 -4.63
CA GLU A 162 13.25 10.71 -4.97
C GLU A 162 12.27 11.12 -3.86
N CYS A 163 12.64 10.94 -2.58
CA CYS A 163 11.82 11.41 -1.45
C CYS A 163 11.49 12.92 -1.51
N ASP A 164 12.42 13.76 -1.98
CA ASP A 164 12.19 15.20 -2.14
C ASP A 164 11.34 15.52 -3.38
N ILE A 165 11.54 14.82 -4.50
CA ILE A 165 10.72 15.01 -5.70
C ILE A 165 9.27 14.60 -5.46
N LEU A 166 9.06 13.47 -4.77
CA LEU A 166 7.74 12.93 -4.43
C LEU A 166 7.09 13.64 -3.24
N ASN A 167 7.62 14.79 -2.83
CA ASN A 167 7.11 15.64 -1.75
C ASN A 167 7.03 14.97 -0.35
N MET A 168 7.71 13.82 -0.15
CA MET A 168 7.66 13.05 1.11
C MET A 168 8.33 13.77 2.30
N LEU A 169 9.04 14.88 2.04
CA LEU A 169 9.70 15.69 3.08
C LEU A 169 8.81 16.82 3.64
N ASP A 170 7.64 17.07 3.03
CA ASP A 170 6.64 18.01 3.52
C ASP A 170 5.82 17.37 4.65
N ASN A 171 5.53 18.15 5.69
CA ASN A 171 4.84 17.69 6.90
C ASN A 171 3.42 18.26 7.02
N ARG A 172 2.95 19.05 6.05
CA ARG A 172 1.62 19.67 6.09
C ARG A 172 0.49 18.66 6.25
N GLU A 173 0.47 17.61 5.44
CA GLU A 173 -0.55 16.56 5.47
C GLU A 173 -0.58 15.88 6.85
N LEU A 174 0.59 15.46 7.36
CA LEU A 174 0.69 14.86 8.70
C LEU A 174 0.17 15.80 9.80
N ILE A 175 0.46 17.10 9.71
CA ILE A 175 0.00 18.08 10.70
C ILE A 175 -1.50 18.35 10.56
N GLN A 176 -2.03 18.37 9.33
CA GLN A 176 -3.47 18.47 9.09
C GLN A 176 -4.20 17.26 9.68
N PHE A 177 -3.65 16.05 9.48
CA PHE A 177 -4.15 14.84 10.10
C PHE A 177 -4.11 14.92 11.64
N PHE A 178 -3.01 15.44 12.21
CA PHE A 178 -2.93 15.66 13.67
C PHE A 178 -4.00 16.64 14.17
N ILE A 179 -4.24 17.73 13.42
CA ILE A 179 -5.31 18.69 13.74
C ILE A 179 -6.66 17.99 13.79
N GLU A 180 -6.96 17.18 12.78
CA GLU A 180 -8.24 16.48 12.67
C GLU A 180 -8.44 15.48 13.82
N CYS A 181 -7.40 14.71 14.17
CA CYS A 181 -7.42 13.83 15.35
C CYS A 181 -7.71 14.59 16.65
N VAL A 182 -7.16 15.80 16.81
CA VAL A 182 -7.39 16.63 18.00
C VAL A 182 -8.81 17.20 18.01
N LEU A 183 -9.37 17.55 16.85
CA LEU A 183 -10.76 18.00 16.72
C LEU A 183 -11.74 16.88 17.07
N PHE A 184 -11.54 15.69 16.50
CA PHE A 184 -12.26 14.47 16.87
C PHE A 184 -12.19 14.20 18.38
N ALA A 185 -11.00 14.24 18.97
CA ALA A 185 -10.86 13.97 20.40
C ALA A 185 -11.62 14.99 21.27
N LYS A 186 -11.70 16.25 20.83
CA LYS A 186 -12.47 17.30 21.52
C LYS A 186 -13.98 17.11 21.38
N SER A 187 -14.48 16.71 20.21
CA SER A 187 -15.91 16.47 19.98
C SER A 187 -16.40 15.23 20.74
N SER A 188 -15.59 14.19 20.78
CA SER A 188 -15.92 12.89 21.41
C SER A 188 -15.59 12.82 22.92
N ALA A 189 -15.05 13.89 23.51
CA ALA A 189 -14.56 13.93 24.90
C ALA A 189 -15.60 13.60 25.99
N ALA A 190 -16.89 13.71 25.66
CA ALA A 190 -17.98 13.37 26.57
C ALA A 190 -18.26 11.85 26.63
N LEU A 191 -17.85 11.11 25.60
CA LEU A 191 -18.10 9.68 25.43
C LEU A 191 -16.84 8.86 25.72
N VAL A 192 -15.67 9.34 25.26
CA VAL A 192 -14.39 8.65 25.43
C VAL A 192 -13.32 9.62 25.97
N PRO A 193 -12.41 9.17 26.85
CA PRO A 193 -11.33 10.01 27.36
C PRO A 193 -10.34 10.43 26.26
N ILE A 194 -9.92 11.69 26.26
CA ILE A 194 -8.92 12.20 25.31
C ILE A 194 -7.54 11.55 25.59
N PRO A 195 -6.96 10.80 24.62
CA PRO A 195 -5.62 10.25 24.73
C PRO A 195 -4.56 11.33 24.94
N SER A 196 -3.51 11.02 25.70
CA SER A 196 -2.50 12.04 26.08
C SER A 196 -1.76 12.66 24.89
N VAL A 197 -1.64 11.93 23.77
CA VAL A 197 -1.03 12.39 22.52
C VAL A 197 -1.91 13.43 21.80
N LEU A 198 -3.23 13.36 21.95
CA LEU A 198 -4.19 14.28 21.32
C LEU A 198 -4.60 15.44 22.25
N LYS A 199 -4.11 15.44 23.49
CA LYS A 199 -4.49 16.43 24.50
C LYS A 199 -3.70 17.74 24.33
N LEU A 200 -4.27 18.67 23.56
CA LEU A 200 -3.73 20.02 23.39
C LEU A 200 -4.55 21.09 24.14
N PRO A 201 -3.89 22.03 24.85
CA PRO A 201 -4.57 23.15 25.50
C PRO A 201 -4.98 24.26 24.51
N GLU A 202 -4.42 24.25 23.30
CA GLU A 202 -4.62 25.29 22.30
C GLU A 202 -6.03 25.21 21.68
N THR A 203 -6.61 26.37 21.44
CA THR A 203 -7.95 26.50 20.84
C THR A 203 -7.89 26.81 19.35
N HIS A 204 -6.83 27.48 18.90
CA HIS A 204 -6.59 27.79 17.50
C HIS A 204 -5.58 26.82 16.88
N LEU A 205 -6.10 25.82 16.17
CA LEU A 205 -5.29 24.81 15.48
C LEU A 205 -4.96 25.30 14.07
N SER A 206 -3.68 25.46 13.77
CA SER A 206 -3.18 25.70 12.41
C SER A 206 -1.77 25.14 12.29
N VAL A 207 -1.36 24.79 11.07
CA VAL A 207 -0.03 24.21 10.79
C VAL A 207 1.10 25.07 11.39
N ASP A 208 1.09 26.38 11.10
CA ASP A 208 2.12 27.30 11.59
C ASP A 208 2.15 27.44 13.13
N ASN A 209 0.97 27.43 13.77
CA ASN A 209 0.88 27.52 15.23
C ASN A 209 1.44 26.24 15.87
N LEU A 210 1.02 25.07 15.37
CA LEU A 210 1.46 23.79 15.91
C LEU A 210 2.97 23.58 15.71
N LEU A 211 3.52 23.92 14.55
CA LEU A 211 4.96 23.85 14.30
C LEU A 211 5.76 24.73 15.26
N SER A 212 5.26 25.94 15.57
CA SER A 212 5.99 26.89 16.41
C SER A 212 5.87 26.62 17.91
N LYS A 213 4.75 26.07 18.38
CA LYS A 213 4.47 25.90 19.82
C LYS A 213 4.39 24.46 20.31
N HIS A 214 4.12 23.52 19.41
CA HIS A 214 3.74 22.15 19.75
C HIS A 214 4.50 21.10 18.92
N TYR A 215 5.72 21.42 18.45
CA TYR A 215 6.54 20.51 17.65
C TYR A 215 6.78 19.15 18.33
N GLU A 216 7.05 19.13 19.63
CA GLU A 216 7.24 17.87 20.38
C GLU A 216 5.98 16.99 20.35
N ALA A 217 4.79 17.60 20.42
CA ALA A 217 3.53 16.87 20.32
C ALA A 217 3.31 16.31 18.90
N ILE A 218 3.66 17.08 17.86
CA ILE A 218 3.62 16.62 16.47
C ILE A 218 4.58 15.44 16.26
N VAL A 219 5.82 15.53 16.76
CA VAL A 219 6.79 14.44 16.65
C VAL A 219 6.28 13.20 17.37
N TYR A 220 5.70 13.35 18.57
CA TYR A 220 5.15 12.23 19.30
C TYR A 220 3.94 11.60 18.59
N PHE A 221 3.04 12.40 18.01
CA PHE A 221 1.97 11.91 17.15
C PHE A 221 2.51 11.19 15.91
N GLY A 222 3.50 11.78 15.23
CA GLY A 222 4.17 11.19 14.07
C GLY A 222 4.78 9.82 14.35
N ARG A 223 5.19 9.55 15.59
CA ARG A 223 5.63 8.20 16.00
C ARG A 223 4.51 7.18 15.96
N HIS A 224 3.32 7.53 16.45
CA HIS A 224 2.16 6.65 16.30
C HIS A 224 1.83 6.41 14.83
N VAL A 225 1.89 7.47 14.00
CA VAL A 225 1.70 7.37 12.54
C VAL A 225 2.69 6.38 11.94
N GLN A 226 4.00 6.57 12.16
CA GLN A 226 5.04 5.69 11.62
C GLN A 226 4.87 4.25 12.08
N THR A 227 4.58 4.05 13.37
CA THR A 227 4.42 2.71 13.95
C THR A 227 3.29 1.94 13.30
N VAL A 228 2.13 2.59 13.06
CA VAL A 228 0.98 1.94 12.42
C VAL A 228 1.24 1.71 10.93
N ILE A 229 1.76 2.70 10.21
CA ILE A 229 2.05 2.57 8.77
C ILE A 229 3.01 1.41 8.51
N SER A 230 4.00 1.19 9.38
CA SER A 230 4.99 0.12 9.20
C SER A 230 4.47 -1.29 9.51
N ARG A 231 3.21 -1.44 9.95
CA ARG A 231 2.67 -2.69 10.53
C ARG A 231 1.27 -3.07 10.03
N ALA A 232 0.55 -2.14 9.42
CA ALA A 232 -0.79 -2.40 8.92
C ALA A 232 -0.75 -3.24 7.64
N PHE A 233 -1.71 -4.16 7.52
CA PHE A 233 -1.97 -5.00 6.36
C PHE A 233 -3.34 -4.64 5.80
N GLU A 234 -3.49 -4.72 4.48
CA GLU A 234 -4.81 -4.73 3.84
C GLU A 234 -5.41 -6.12 4.03
N VAL A 235 -6.61 -6.20 4.60
CA VAL A 235 -7.21 -7.47 5.03
C VAL A 235 -8.37 -7.90 4.14
N ASP A 236 -9.35 -7.03 3.93
CA ASP A 236 -10.48 -7.22 3.02
C ASP A 236 -11.25 -5.89 2.87
N ASP A 237 -12.29 -5.88 2.04
CA ASP A 237 -13.10 -4.69 1.74
C ASP A 237 -13.90 -4.15 2.95
N TYR A 238 -14.13 -4.98 3.98
CA TYR A 238 -14.87 -4.58 5.18
C TYR A 238 -13.95 -3.98 6.24
N HIS A 239 -12.88 -4.69 6.59
CA HIS A 239 -11.91 -4.32 7.61
C HIS A 239 -10.89 -3.30 7.09
N GLY A 240 -10.61 -3.30 5.80
CA GLY A 240 -9.60 -2.46 5.15
C GLY A 240 -8.20 -2.67 5.75
N LEU A 241 -7.47 -1.56 5.92
CA LEU A 241 -6.20 -1.58 6.62
C LEU A 241 -6.40 -1.95 8.10
N SER A 242 -5.63 -2.91 8.60
CA SER A 242 -5.73 -3.44 9.95
C SER A 242 -4.36 -3.83 10.52
N LEU A 243 -4.23 -3.83 11.85
CA LEU A 243 -3.09 -4.43 12.53
C LEU A 243 -3.41 -5.89 12.85
N VAL A 244 -2.63 -6.82 12.29
CA VAL A 244 -2.80 -8.26 12.47
C VAL A 244 -1.76 -8.76 13.47
N PRO A 245 -2.14 -9.07 14.73
CA PRO A 245 -1.18 -9.43 15.78
C PRO A 245 -0.30 -10.62 15.38
N GLY A 246 1.02 -10.44 15.42
CA GLY A 246 1.99 -11.48 15.10
C GLY A 246 2.43 -11.49 13.64
N ALA A 247 1.60 -11.04 12.69
CA ALA A 247 1.98 -10.94 11.28
C ALA A 247 3.04 -9.83 11.07
N ASP A 248 2.96 -8.79 11.90
CA ASP A 248 3.88 -7.66 11.94
C ASP A 248 5.23 -7.95 12.64
N LEU A 249 5.51 -9.23 12.95
CA LEU A 249 6.80 -9.71 13.46
C LEU A 249 7.74 -10.23 12.35
N PHE A 250 7.21 -10.52 11.17
CA PHE A 250 7.98 -11.04 10.05
C PHE A 250 8.63 -9.88 9.29
N ASN A 251 9.96 -9.83 9.31
CA ASN A 251 10.72 -8.76 8.67
C ASN A 251 10.69 -8.86 7.14
N HIS A 252 11.01 -7.76 6.45
CA HIS A 252 11.02 -7.69 4.99
C HIS A 252 12.24 -8.39 4.35
N ALA A 253 12.00 -9.20 3.33
CA ALA A 253 13.01 -9.74 2.43
C ALA A 253 13.34 -8.74 1.32
N PHE A 254 14.63 -8.48 1.08
CA PHE A 254 15.04 -7.57 0.02
C PHE A 254 14.92 -8.24 -1.37
N PRO A 255 14.21 -7.61 -2.33
CA PRO A 255 14.14 -8.14 -3.69
C PRO A 255 15.49 -8.03 -4.40
N ILE A 256 15.70 -8.92 -5.38
CA ILE A 256 16.92 -8.94 -6.20
C ILE A 256 16.61 -8.84 -7.69
N GLU A 257 17.54 -8.31 -8.47
CA GLU A 257 17.49 -8.39 -9.94
C GLU A 257 18.12 -9.70 -10.41
N ARG A 258 17.37 -10.50 -11.18
CA ARG A 258 17.89 -11.67 -11.88
C ARG A 258 17.29 -11.73 -13.28
N ASP A 259 18.14 -11.92 -14.29
CA ASP A 259 17.73 -11.99 -15.70
C ASP A 259 16.83 -10.81 -16.13
N SER A 260 17.15 -9.60 -15.62
CA SER A 260 16.41 -8.35 -15.84
C SER A 260 14.98 -8.28 -15.26
N HIS A 261 14.65 -9.18 -14.34
CA HIS A 261 13.40 -9.17 -13.59
C HIS A 261 13.69 -8.99 -12.09
N THR A 262 12.79 -8.30 -11.39
CA THR A 262 12.79 -8.24 -9.92
C THR A 262 12.18 -9.54 -9.39
N ILE A 263 12.87 -10.20 -8.46
CA ILE A 263 12.40 -11.43 -7.82
C ILE A 263 12.35 -11.23 -6.31
N GLY A 264 11.20 -11.57 -5.71
CA GLY A 264 11.00 -11.66 -4.27
C GLY A 264 11.91 -12.70 -3.61
N GLN A 265 12.16 -12.52 -2.32
CA GLN A 265 12.98 -13.44 -1.52
C GLN A 265 12.30 -13.85 -0.22
N GLU A 266 11.01 -13.55 -0.08
CA GLU A 266 10.21 -13.90 1.07
C GLU A 266 10.10 -15.41 1.21
N ASN A 267 10.17 -15.89 2.45
CA ASN A 267 9.97 -17.30 2.79
C ASN A 267 8.53 -17.56 3.24
N VAL A 268 7.86 -16.50 3.70
CA VAL A 268 6.47 -16.53 4.13
C VAL A 268 5.69 -15.43 3.42
N HIS A 269 4.38 -15.60 3.33
CA HIS A 269 3.48 -14.62 2.72
C HIS A 269 2.22 -14.45 3.55
N PHE A 270 1.68 -13.24 3.55
CA PHE A 270 0.42 -12.89 4.20
C PHE A 270 -0.76 -13.22 3.27
N VAL A 271 -1.73 -13.98 3.76
CA VAL A 271 -2.89 -14.40 2.98
C VAL A 271 -4.17 -14.02 3.72
N SER A 272 -5.11 -13.40 3.02
CA SER A 272 -6.47 -13.17 3.50
C SER A 272 -7.45 -13.12 2.32
N SER A 273 -8.69 -13.57 2.52
CA SER A 273 -9.74 -13.48 1.49
C SER A 273 -10.32 -12.08 1.43
N ASN A 274 -10.42 -11.48 0.24
CA ASN A 274 -10.95 -10.13 0.06
C ASN A 274 -12.45 -10.08 -0.28
N GLU A 275 -13.07 -11.21 -0.61
CA GLU A 275 -14.44 -11.29 -1.15
C GLU A 275 -15.50 -11.25 -0.04
N VAL A 276 -15.66 -10.09 0.59
CA VAL A 276 -16.72 -9.84 1.59
C VAL A 276 -17.38 -8.49 1.37
N CYS A 277 -18.64 -8.36 1.75
CA CYS A 277 -19.36 -7.11 1.65
C CYS A 277 -18.71 -6.00 2.51
N HIS A 278 -18.36 -4.87 1.90
CA HIS A 278 -17.76 -3.72 2.61
C HIS A 278 -18.65 -3.12 3.72
N PHE A 279 -19.97 -3.38 3.70
CA PHE A 279 -20.90 -2.88 4.71
C PHE A 279 -21.00 -3.77 5.95
N CYS A 280 -21.07 -5.09 5.77
CA CYS A 280 -21.35 -6.03 6.87
C CYS A 280 -20.31 -7.13 7.08
N GLY A 281 -19.34 -7.29 6.16
CA GLY A 281 -18.25 -8.27 6.28
C GLY A 281 -18.66 -9.72 6.02
N GLU A 282 -19.87 -9.96 5.50
CA GLU A 282 -20.36 -11.28 5.12
C GLU A 282 -20.06 -11.55 3.64
N VAL A 283 -19.78 -12.81 3.29
CA VAL A 283 -19.46 -13.24 1.91
C VAL A 283 -20.69 -13.16 1.00
N GLU A 284 -21.87 -13.55 1.51
CA GLU A 284 -23.14 -13.47 0.77
C GLU A 284 -24.13 -12.62 1.59
N CYS A 285 -24.49 -11.44 1.09
CA CYS A 285 -25.47 -10.59 1.78
C CYS A 285 -26.34 -9.76 0.83
N ASP A 286 -27.51 -9.33 1.32
CA ASP A 286 -28.49 -8.54 0.56
C ASP A 286 -28.01 -7.12 0.20
N HIS A 287 -26.82 -6.68 0.64
CA HIS A 287 -26.27 -5.36 0.31
C HIS A 287 -25.67 -5.31 -1.11
N GLU A 288 -25.33 -6.45 -1.71
CA GLU A 288 -24.75 -6.50 -3.07
C GLU A 288 -25.75 -6.14 -4.17
N GLU A 289 -27.07 -6.31 -3.93
CA GLU A 289 -28.11 -6.00 -4.92
C GLU A 289 -28.38 -4.49 -5.10
N ASN A 290 -27.74 -3.61 -4.31
CA ASN A 290 -27.96 -2.15 -4.38
C ASN A 290 -26.73 -1.33 -4.77
N SER A 291 -25.60 -1.96 -5.13
CA SER A 291 -24.38 -1.26 -5.56
C SER A 291 -24.23 -1.07 -7.07
N ASP A 292 -25.15 -1.61 -7.88
CA ASP A 292 -25.12 -1.50 -9.36
C ASP A 292 -26.06 -0.42 -9.91
N ASP A 293 -26.15 0.76 -9.28
CA ASP A 293 -26.70 1.96 -9.93
C ASP A 293 -26.32 3.23 -9.15
N GLU A 294 -25.24 3.89 -9.58
CA GLU A 294 -25.15 5.35 -9.83
C GLU A 294 -23.68 5.81 -10.00
N SER A 295 -23.04 5.44 -11.11
CA SER A 295 -22.03 6.29 -11.76
C SER A 295 -21.68 5.85 -13.20
N ASP A 296 -22.68 5.70 -14.06
CA ASP A 296 -22.47 5.76 -15.52
C ASP A 296 -23.07 7.06 -16.06
N ASP A 297 -22.26 8.11 -16.03
CA ASP A 297 -22.53 9.38 -16.69
C ASP A 297 -22.25 9.23 -18.20
N GLU A 298 -23.02 8.37 -18.88
CA GLU A 298 -23.04 8.32 -20.35
C GLU A 298 -23.99 9.37 -20.90
N ASN A 299 -23.41 10.54 -21.12
CA ASN A 299 -23.96 11.59 -21.95
C ASN A 299 -23.95 11.16 -23.43
N SER A 300 -25.03 10.54 -23.92
CA SER A 300 -25.31 10.54 -25.36
C SER A 300 -26.78 10.83 -25.69
N ASN A 301 -26.98 12.00 -26.30
CA ASN A 301 -28.18 12.31 -27.08
C ASN A 301 -28.08 11.58 -28.44
N ASP A 302 -29.10 10.83 -28.85
CA ASP A 302 -29.90 11.12 -30.06
C ASP A 302 -31.01 10.06 -30.28
N ASP A 303 -32.26 10.51 -30.15
CA ASP A 303 -33.33 10.49 -31.15
C ASP A 303 -33.67 9.24 -32.02
N ASN A 304 -34.98 8.91 -31.94
CA ASN A 304 -35.93 8.43 -32.98
C ASN A 304 -35.91 6.94 -33.41
N ASP A 305 -36.98 6.20 -33.11
CA ASP A 305 -38.23 6.06 -33.92
C ASP A 305 -38.97 4.72 -33.63
N ASP A 306 -40.31 4.84 -33.55
CA ASP A 306 -41.37 3.88 -33.96
C ASP A 306 -41.46 2.46 -33.35
N GLU A 307 -42.61 1.83 -33.14
CA GLU A 307 -44.04 2.16 -33.05
C GLU A 307 -44.74 0.79 -32.79
N ASN A 308 -45.80 0.75 -31.98
CA ASN A 308 -46.89 -0.26 -31.94
C ASN A 308 -46.52 -1.69 -31.44
N ASP A 309 -47.38 -2.49 -30.79
CA ASP A 309 -48.81 -2.44 -30.45
C ASP A 309 -49.07 -3.58 -29.43
N ASP A 310 -50.14 -3.43 -28.65
CA ASP A 310 -51.05 -4.49 -28.16
C ASP A 310 -50.55 -5.57 -27.17
N GLU A 311 -51.33 -6.13 -26.25
CA GLU A 311 -52.58 -5.80 -25.53
C GLU A 311 -52.80 -7.04 -24.61
N GLU A 312 -53.35 -6.83 -23.40
CA GLU A 312 -54.11 -7.79 -22.56
C GLU A 312 -53.40 -9.09 -22.03
N GLY A 313 -53.62 -9.60 -20.82
CA GLY A 313 -54.53 -9.30 -19.70
C GLY A 313 -54.54 -10.50 -18.72
N ILE A 314 -55.01 -10.26 -17.48
CA ILE A 314 -55.93 -11.12 -16.68
C ILE A 314 -55.45 -12.56 -16.35
N GLU A 315 -55.50 -13.17 -15.16
CA GLU A 315 -56.08 -12.96 -13.82
C GLU A 315 -55.38 -14.01 -12.91
N SER A 316 -55.02 -13.65 -11.67
CA SER A 316 -55.51 -14.23 -10.39
C SER A 316 -55.69 -15.76 -10.30
N ASP A 317 -55.10 -16.37 -9.26
CA ASP A 317 -55.85 -17.24 -8.35
C ASP A 317 -55.13 -17.41 -7.00
N GLU A 318 -55.81 -16.96 -5.95
CA GLU A 318 -55.58 -17.30 -4.55
C GLU A 318 -56.33 -18.62 -4.22
N GLU A 319 -55.77 -19.48 -3.36
CA GLU A 319 -56.42 -20.00 -2.13
C GLU A 319 -55.77 -21.31 -1.57
N LEU A 320 -55.14 -21.16 -0.41
CA LEU A 320 -55.37 -21.84 0.89
C LEU A 320 -55.76 -23.35 0.97
N GLY A 321 -55.03 -24.10 1.82
CA GLY A 321 -55.42 -25.46 2.23
C GLY A 321 -54.58 -26.18 3.32
N VAL A 322 -54.59 -25.68 4.55
CA VAL A 322 -54.53 -26.32 5.90
C VAL A 322 -54.12 -27.81 6.11
N HIS A 323 -53.09 -27.99 6.97
CA HIS A 323 -52.73 -29.06 7.96
C HIS A 323 -52.86 -30.58 7.69
N SER A 324 -51.80 -31.37 7.98
CA SER A 324 -51.68 -32.25 9.19
C SER A 324 -50.46 -33.20 9.17
N SER A 325 -49.63 -33.12 10.23
CA SER A 325 -48.94 -34.17 11.02
C SER A 325 -48.15 -35.35 10.40
N GLU A 326 -46.92 -35.47 10.94
CA GLU A 326 -46.22 -36.67 11.47
C GLU A 326 -45.13 -37.39 10.64
N ALA A 327 -43.98 -37.51 11.34
CA ALA A 327 -43.00 -38.61 11.40
C ALA A 327 -41.72 -38.55 10.53
N GLU A 328 -40.64 -38.17 11.23
CA GLU A 328 -39.30 -38.80 11.28
C GLU A 328 -38.73 -39.45 10.01
N SER A 329 -37.64 -38.86 9.52
CA SER A 329 -36.45 -39.62 9.12
C SER A 329 -35.22 -38.72 9.21
N GLU A 330 -34.37 -39.01 10.19
CA GLU A 330 -32.99 -38.54 10.30
C GLU A 330 -32.21 -38.98 9.05
N GLN A 331 -31.64 -38.03 8.31
CA GLN A 331 -30.49 -38.26 7.45
C GLN A 331 -29.51 -37.12 7.69
N GLN A 332 -28.40 -37.47 8.34
CA GLN A 332 -27.17 -36.70 8.37
C GLN A 332 -26.71 -36.52 6.93
N GLU A 333 -26.52 -35.28 6.50
CA GLU A 333 -25.69 -34.97 5.35
C GLU A 333 -24.27 -34.78 5.89
N ASP A 334 -23.36 -35.56 5.32
CA ASP A 334 -21.94 -35.60 5.65
C ASP A 334 -21.28 -34.27 5.22
N GLU A 335 -20.84 -33.47 6.19
CA GLU A 335 -19.90 -32.38 5.96
C GLU A 335 -18.54 -32.99 5.58
N GLU A 336 -18.00 -32.60 4.41
CA GLU A 336 -16.63 -32.91 4.03
C GLU A 336 -15.67 -32.17 4.96
N SER A 337 -15.24 -32.85 6.01
CA SER A 337 -14.15 -32.40 6.87
C SER A 337 -12.84 -32.40 6.09
N THR A 338 -12.23 -31.22 5.90
CA THR A 338 -10.81 -31.10 5.58
C THR A 338 -10.00 -31.77 6.69
N ASP A 339 -9.32 -32.86 6.34
CA ASP A 339 -8.58 -33.72 7.26
C ASP A 339 -7.29 -33.00 7.69
N MET A 340 -7.38 -32.23 8.78
CA MET A 340 -6.24 -31.60 9.46
C MET A 340 -5.38 -32.68 10.11
N SER A 341 -4.06 -32.49 10.09
CA SER A 341 -3.13 -33.48 10.64
C SER A 341 -3.23 -33.56 12.17
N ASP A 342 -3.00 -34.76 12.75
CA ASP A 342 -3.01 -35.00 14.22
C ASP A 342 -2.07 -34.04 15.01
N ALA A 343 -1.09 -33.42 14.36
CA ALA A 343 -0.16 -32.46 14.98
C ALA A 343 -0.77 -31.07 15.19
N GLU A 344 -1.76 -30.67 14.38
CA GLU A 344 -2.41 -29.35 14.46
C GLU A 344 -3.46 -29.31 15.58
N GLN A 345 -3.99 -30.47 16.02
CA GLN A 345 -4.95 -30.53 17.14
C GLN A 345 -4.34 -30.26 18.52
N GLU A 346 -3.04 -30.49 18.73
CA GLU A 346 -2.39 -30.29 20.04
C GLU A 346 -1.98 -28.83 20.32
N THR A 347 -1.94 -27.98 19.28
CA THR A 347 -1.49 -26.58 19.35
C THR A 347 -2.64 -25.57 19.32
N LEU A 348 -3.88 -26.02 19.05
CA LEU A 348 -5.07 -25.18 19.05
C LEU A 348 -5.49 -24.74 20.46
N PRO A 349 -6.04 -23.52 20.60
CA PRO A 349 -6.53 -23.01 21.87
C PRO A 349 -7.61 -23.93 22.46
N ALA A 350 -7.74 -23.96 23.79
CA ALA A 350 -8.68 -24.84 24.50
C ALA A 350 -10.14 -24.36 24.43
N ASP A 351 -10.39 -23.20 23.82
CA ASP A 351 -11.71 -22.60 23.66
C ASP A 351 -12.39 -23.14 22.39
N ASP A 352 -13.57 -23.75 22.56
CA ASP A 352 -14.32 -24.39 21.47
C ASP A 352 -14.85 -23.38 20.43
N ASP A 353 -15.07 -22.12 20.81
CA ASP A 353 -15.54 -21.10 19.85
C ASP A 353 -14.37 -20.57 19.01
N LEU A 354 -13.21 -20.33 19.62
CA LEU A 354 -12.00 -19.95 18.87
C LEU A 354 -11.51 -21.07 17.95
N ARG A 355 -11.73 -22.35 18.30
CA ARG A 355 -11.43 -23.47 17.41
C ARG A 355 -12.23 -23.38 16.12
N LYS A 356 -13.53 -23.11 16.21
CA LYS A 356 -14.41 -22.93 15.04
C LYS A 356 -13.98 -21.74 14.20
N ASP A 357 -13.64 -20.62 14.84
CA ASP A 357 -13.19 -19.42 14.12
C ASP A 357 -11.89 -19.66 13.33
N LEU A 358 -11.07 -20.63 13.75
CA LEU A 358 -9.81 -21.01 13.10
C LEU A 358 -9.96 -22.14 12.04
N GLU A 359 -11.15 -22.75 11.92
CA GLU A 359 -11.40 -23.88 11.00
C GLU A 359 -11.37 -23.44 9.53
N SER A 360 -11.86 -22.24 9.21
CA SER A 360 -11.86 -21.69 7.85
C SER A 360 -10.74 -20.67 7.65
N GLY A 361 -10.01 -20.80 6.54
CA GLY A 361 -9.03 -19.79 6.10
C GLY A 361 -9.69 -18.50 5.61
N GLU A 362 -10.93 -18.54 5.13
CA GLU A 362 -11.64 -17.39 4.54
C GLU A 362 -11.97 -16.31 5.59
N THR A 363 -12.22 -16.74 6.83
CA THR A 363 -12.50 -15.87 7.98
C THR A 363 -11.23 -15.46 8.75
N CYS A 364 -10.05 -15.80 8.22
CA CYS A 364 -8.78 -15.62 8.88
C CYS A 364 -7.79 -14.78 8.06
N CYS A 365 -6.77 -14.30 8.76
CA CYS A 365 -5.53 -13.81 8.21
C CYS A 365 -4.42 -14.81 8.53
N ASP A 366 -3.73 -15.29 7.51
CA ASP A 366 -2.69 -16.32 7.64
C ASP A 366 -1.31 -15.78 7.27
N ILE A 367 -0.28 -16.32 7.92
CA ILE A 367 1.09 -16.29 7.40
C ILE A 367 1.47 -17.72 7.05
N VAL A 368 1.69 -17.96 5.77
CA VAL A 368 2.00 -19.29 5.23
C VAL A 368 3.43 -19.33 4.72
N LEU A 369 4.06 -20.50 4.80
CA LEU A 369 5.36 -20.73 4.19
C LEU A 369 5.20 -20.81 2.65
N THR A 370 6.02 -20.10 1.89
CA THR A 370 5.93 -20.05 0.42
C THR A 370 7.19 -20.52 -0.28
N ASN A 371 8.37 -20.21 0.29
CA ASN A 371 9.66 -20.51 -0.34
C ASN A 371 10.65 -21.20 0.61
N PRO A 372 11.65 -21.93 0.05
CA PRO A 372 12.71 -22.52 0.85
C PRO A 372 13.49 -21.49 1.68
N ILE A 373 13.96 -21.93 2.84
CA ILE A 373 14.58 -21.06 3.84
C ILE A 373 16.09 -21.15 3.75
N THR A 374 16.76 -19.99 3.65
CA THR A 374 18.21 -19.93 3.44
C THR A 374 18.99 -19.68 4.74
N ASP A 375 18.55 -18.73 5.56
CA ASP A 375 19.33 -18.20 6.70
C ASP A 375 18.62 -18.33 8.07
N GLY A 376 17.50 -19.05 8.12
CA GLY A 376 16.78 -19.42 9.35
C GLY A 376 15.84 -18.37 9.93
N GLU A 377 15.99 -17.08 9.59
CA GLU A 377 14.94 -16.06 9.79
C GLU A 377 13.88 -16.20 8.70
N LEU A 378 12.60 -16.22 9.07
CA LEU A 378 11.48 -16.20 8.13
C LEU A 378 11.17 -14.75 7.78
N LEU A 379 11.32 -14.42 6.50
CA LEU A 379 11.08 -13.09 5.99
C LEU A 379 9.80 -13.04 5.16
N ASN A 380 9.00 -12.00 5.35
CA ASN A 380 7.85 -11.66 4.52
C ASN A 380 8.28 -10.65 3.42
N THR A 381 7.41 -10.36 2.48
CA THR A 381 7.52 -9.17 1.62
C THR A 381 6.60 -8.06 2.13
N TYR A 382 7.03 -6.82 1.96
CA TYR A 382 6.22 -5.63 2.26
C TYR A 382 5.69 -5.00 0.95
N GLY A 383 5.81 -5.74 -0.15
CA GLY A 383 5.74 -5.26 -1.52
C GLY A 383 7.08 -5.51 -2.22
N ASN A 384 7.06 -6.41 -3.21
CA ASN A 384 8.25 -6.80 -3.99
C ASN A 384 8.65 -5.74 -5.03
N ASP A 385 7.84 -4.70 -5.18
CA ASP A 385 7.88 -3.62 -6.16
C ASP A 385 8.21 -2.25 -5.54
N LEU A 386 8.29 -2.14 -4.21
CA LEU A 386 8.49 -0.86 -3.53
C LEU A 386 9.92 -0.30 -3.68
N PRO A 387 10.07 0.96 -4.14
CA PRO A 387 11.34 1.68 -4.11
C PRO A 387 11.79 2.05 -2.70
N ASN A 388 13.09 2.30 -2.51
CA ASN A 388 13.67 2.75 -1.24
C ASN A 388 13.04 4.04 -0.69
N ALA A 389 12.55 4.92 -1.56
CA ALA A 389 11.85 6.13 -1.12
C ALA A 389 10.58 5.81 -0.32
N TYR A 390 9.78 4.85 -0.82
CA TYR A 390 8.56 4.39 -0.15
C TYR A 390 8.87 3.49 1.04
N LEU A 391 9.87 2.61 0.93
CA LEU A 391 10.33 1.82 2.08
C LEU A 391 10.70 2.72 3.26
N LEU A 392 11.42 3.82 2.99
CA LEU A 392 11.84 4.74 4.03
C LEU A 392 10.67 5.55 4.60
N GLN A 393 9.75 6.01 3.74
CA GLN A 393 8.58 6.76 4.16
C GLN A 393 7.63 5.90 5.01
N ARG A 394 7.32 4.69 4.56
CA ARG A 394 6.30 3.82 5.17
C ARG A 394 6.84 2.96 6.31
N TYR A 395 8.05 2.44 6.19
CA TYR A 395 8.61 1.46 7.14
C TYR A 395 9.85 1.95 7.89
N GLY A 396 10.36 3.14 7.57
CA GLY A 396 11.50 3.72 8.28
C GLY A 396 12.85 3.05 7.99
N PHE A 397 12.96 2.27 6.91
CA PHE A 397 14.20 1.67 6.43
C PHE A 397 14.35 1.80 4.92
N ALA A 398 15.57 1.61 4.41
CA ALA A 398 15.83 1.48 2.98
C ALA A 398 16.88 0.40 2.77
N ASN A 399 16.87 -0.26 1.61
CA ASN A 399 17.86 -1.26 1.29
C ASN A 399 19.25 -0.62 1.26
N PRO A 400 20.24 -1.29 1.87
CA PRO A 400 21.58 -0.75 1.94
C PRO A 400 22.29 -0.88 0.56
N PRO A 401 23.33 -0.09 0.27
CA PRO A 401 24.05 -0.15 -1.01
C PRO A 401 24.64 -1.53 -1.36
N GLU A 402 24.89 -2.38 -0.36
CA GLU A 402 25.36 -3.75 -0.53
C GLU A 402 24.29 -4.67 -1.12
N TYR A 403 23.01 -4.36 -0.92
CA TYR A 403 21.84 -5.05 -1.44
C TYR A 403 20.94 -4.05 -2.18
N PRO A 404 21.37 -3.55 -3.35
CA PRO A 404 20.67 -2.46 -4.05
C PRO A 404 19.24 -2.86 -4.41
N ASN A 405 18.28 -1.96 -4.16
CA ASN A 405 16.88 -2.20 -4.49
C ASN A 405 16.67 -2.10 -6.02
N PRO A 406 16.23 -3.17 -6.69
CA PRO A 406 16.00 -3.19 -8.14
C PRO A 406 14.77 -2.38 -8.58
N ASN A 407 13.90 -1.98 -7.65
CA ASN A 407 12.71 -1.17 -7.93
C ASN A 407 13.00 0.34 -7.89
N ASP A 408 14.21 0.73 -7.50
CA ASP A 408 14.60 2.13 -7.52
C ASP A 408 14.74 2.65 -8.96
N SER A 409 14.23 3.86 -9.16
CA SER A 409 14.40 4.63 -10.39
C SER A 409 14.76 6.08 -10.04
N CYS A 410 15.05 6.89 -11.05
CA CYS A 410 15.35 8.31 -10.86
C CYS A 410 14.43 9.17 -11.72
N LEU A 411 13.54 9.93 -11.08
CA LEU A 411 12.65 10.86 -11.76
C LEU A 411 13.41 12.01 -12.41
N LEU A 412 12.94 12.39 -13.59
CA LEU A 412 13.48 13.49 -14.40
C LEU A 412 12.52 14.69 -14.45
N SER A 413 11.44 14.70 -13.66
CA SER A 413 10.36 15.70 -13.73
C SER A 413 10.89 17.13 -13.60
N VAL A 414 11.81 17.36 -12.66
CA VAL A 414 12.43 18.68 -12.43
C VAL A 414 13.20 19.16 -13.67
N GLN A 415 13.96 18.26 -14.30
CA GLN A 415 14.74 18.55 -15.50
C GLN A 415 13.83 18.75 -16.72
N MET A 416 12.78 17.93 -16.84
CA MET A 416 11.75 18.06 -17.86
C MET A 416 11.04 19.42 -17.79
N PHE A 417 10.59 19.86 -16.62
CA PHE A 417 9.95 21.18 -16.48
C PHE A 417 10.90 22.32 -16.82
N ALA A 418 12.16 22.23 -16.38
CA ALA A 418 13.19 23.21 -16.75
C ALA A 418 13.43 23.24 -18.26
N TYR A 419 13.46 22.07 -18.90
CA TYR A 419 13.56 21.93 -20.35
C TYR A 419 12.37 22.57 -21.07
N LEU A 420 11.13 22.23 -20.69
CA LEU A 420 9.91 22.80 -21.28
C LEU A 420 9.90 24.32 -21.18
N LYS A 421 10.23 24.87 -20.00
CA LYS A 421 10.31 26.32 -19.79
C LYS A 421 11.28 26.99 -20.76
N ASN A 422 12.47 26.42 -20.93
CA ASN A 422 13.49 26.95 -21.84
C ASN A 422 13.16 26.72 -23.32
N TYR A 423 12.52 25.60 -23.64
CA TYR A 423 12.07 25.27 -24.98
C TYR A 423 10.97 26.23 -25.43
N LYS A 424 9.94 26.44 -24.59
CA LYS A 424 8.85 27.40 -24.82
C LYS A 424 9.38 28.81 -25.12
N GLN A 425 10.45 29.26 -24.48
CA GLN A 425 11.03 30.60 -24.74
C GLN A 425 11.56 30.78 -26.17
N LYS A 426 11.94 29.70 -26.85
CA LYS A 426 12.48 29.72 -28.22
C LYS A 426 11.39 29.69 -29.30
N LEU A 427 10.15 29.38 -28.91
CA LEU A 427 9.03 29.19 -29.81
C LEU A 427 8.29 30.51 -30.09
N SER A 428 7.78 30.64 -31.32
CA SER A 428 6.79 31.66 -31.67
C SER A 428 5.46 31.44 -30.95
N THR A 429 4.58 32.45 -30.92
CA THR A 429 3.26 32.34 -30.30
C THR A 429 2.43 31.17 -30.86
N LYS A 430 2.51 30.94 -32.18
CA LYS A 430 1.80 29.84 -32.84
C LYS A 430 2.37 28.47 -32.43
N GLU A 431 3.69 28.36 -32.35
CA GLU A 431 4.34 27.11 -31.95
C GLU A 431 4.11 26.79 -30.47
N LYS A 432 4.04 27.82 -29.61
CA LYS A 432 3.64 27.65 -28.20
C LYS A 432 2.24 27.07 -28.09
N ALA A 433 1.26 27.66 -28.78
CA ALA A 433 -0.11 27.16 -28.78
C ALA A 433 -0.19 25.71 -29.29
N ALA A 434 0.57 25.37 -30.33
CA ALA A 434 0.64 24.00 -30.83
C ALA A 434 1.27 23.03 -29.81
N LEU A 435 2.30 23.46 -29.06
CA LEU A 435 2.90 22.65 -27.99
C LEU A 435 1.91 22.44 -26.84
N GLU A 436 1.20 23.47 -26.38
CA GLU A 436 0.21 23.30 -25.31
C GLU A 436 -0.90 22.33 -25.74
N ASN A 437 -1.38 22.40 -26.99
CA ASN A 437 -2.34 21.45 -27.52
C ASN A 437 -1.81 20.01 -27.47
N ARG A 438 -0.54 19.78 -27.87
CA ARG A 438 0.07 18.45 -27.77
C ARG A 438 0.18 17.95 -26.33
N LEU A 439 0.54 18.81 -25.38
CA LEU A 439 0.66 18.43 -23.98
C LEU A 439 -0.71 18.11 -23.36
N MET A 440 -1.72 18.92 -23.65
CA MET A 440 -3.11 18.70 -23.21
C MET A 440 -3.64 17.37 -23.77
N TRP A 441 -3.44 17.11 -25.06
CA TRP A 441 -3.80 15.82 -25.65
C TRP A 441 -3.07 14.64 -25.00
N PHE A 442 -1.80 14.81 -24.61
CA PHE A 442 -1.05 13.74 -23.95
C PHE A 442 -1.57 13.46 -22.55
N GLU A 443 -1.93 14.50 -21.80
CA GLU A 443 -2.55 14.39 -20.49
C GLU A 443 -3.92 13.70 -20.57
N GLU A 444 -4.76 14.07 -21.54
CA GLU A 444 -6.14 13.55 -21.66
C GLU A 444 -6.23 12.15 -22.30
N VAL A 445 -5.34 11.83 -23.25
CA VAL A 445 -5.48 10.62 -24.09
C VAL A 445 -4.15 9.91 -24.28
N GLY A 446 -3.11 10.65 -24.68
CA GLY A 446 -1.87 10.05 -25.15
C GLY A 446 -1.09 9.28 -24.09
N TYR A 447 -1.20 9.66 -22.81
CA TYR A 447 -0.51 9.00 -21.70
C TYR A 447 -1.12 7.62 -21.40
N GLY A 448 -2.44 7.53 -21.29
CA GLY A 448 -3.15 6.24 -21.14
C GLY A 448 -2.81 5.29 -22.28
N ALA A 449 -2.90 5.76 -23.53
CA ALA A 449 -2.55 4.96 -24.70
C ALA A 449 -1.08 4.49 -24.73
N VAL A 450 -0.14 5.26 -24.15
CA VAL A 450 1.26 4.81 -24.00
C VAL A 450 1.36 3.68 -22.98
N ASN A 451 0.69 3.83 -21.84
CA ASN A 451 0.75 2.83 -20.77
C ASN A 451 0.08 1.52 -21.17
N GLU A 452 -1.06 1.56 -21.86
CA GLU A 452 -1.74 0.37 -22.41
C GLU A 452 -0.80 -0.45 -23.33
N ILE A 453 -0.02 0.23 -24.18
CA ILE A 453 0.94 -0.46 -25.06
C ILE A 453 2.06 -1.09 -24.25
N ILE A 454 2.64 -0.35 -23.29
CA ILE A 454 3.72 -0.86 -22.45
C ILE A 454 3.25 -2.08 -21.66
N GLN A 455 2.05 -2.01 -21.09
CA GLN A 455 1.45 -3.12 -20.36
C GLN A 455 1.24 -4.34 -21.27
N SER A 456 0.71 -4.15 -22.49
CA SER A 456 0.53 -5.25 -23.44
C SER A 456 1.85 -5.93 -23.84
N GLU A 457 2.94 -5.17 -24.00
CA GLU A 457 4.27 -5.72 -24.32
C GLU A 457 4.86 -6.51 -23.13
N GLN A 458 4.56 -6.11 -21.90
CA GLN A 458 4.99 -6.83 -20.70
C GLN A 458 4.22 -8.14 -20.51
N GLU A 459 2.89 -8.12 -20.67
CA GLU A 459 2.04 -9.32 -20.58
C GLU A 459 2.42 -10.37 -21.64
N GLU A 460 2.74 -9.96 -22.88
CA GLU A 460 3.26 -10.87 -23.91
C GLU A 460 4.61 -11.50 -23.52
N HIS A 461 5.47 -10.76 -22.82
CA HIS A 461 6.77 -11.25 -22.37
C HIS A 461 6.67 -12.20 -21.17
N GLU A 462 5.70 -12.00 -20.28
CA GLU A 462 5.45 -12.84 -19.12
C GLU A 462 4.86 -14.20 -19.52
N GLN A 463 3.96 -14.25 -20.50
CA GLN A 463 3.41 -15.51 -21.03
C GLN A 463 4.47 -16.45 -21.61
N ASP A 464 5.55 -15.91 -22.19
CA ASP A 464 6.69 -16.68 -22.69
C ASP A 464 7.60 -17.22 -21.56
N CYS A 465 7.43 -16.75 -20.32
CA CYS A 465 8.24 -17.10 -19.15
C CYS A 465 7.55 -18.09 -18.18
N GLU A 466 6.29 -18.48 -18.43
CA GLU A 466 5.45 -19.35 -17.59
C GLU A 466 5.96 -20.81 -17.38
N GLU A 467 7.16 -21.18 -17.83
CA GLU A 467 7.73 -22.51 -17.57
C GLU A 467 8.48 -22.62 -16.23
N ARG A 468 8.47 -21.59 -15.36
CA ARG A 468 9.09 -21.66 -14.02
C ARG A 468 8.21 -21.05 -12.94
N ASP A 469 7.70 -21.90 -12.05
CA ASP A 469 6.90 -21.59 -10.87
C ASP A 469 7.36 -20.32 -10.12
N GLY A 470 6.38 -19.46 -9.79
CA GLY A 470 6.50 -18.44 -8.74
C GLY A 470 6.48 -16.97 -9.18
N CYS A 471 6.17 -16.64 -10.44
CA CYS A 471 6.00 -15.24 -10.84
C CYS A 471 4.58 -14.76 -10.45
N GLU A 472 4.46 -13.99 -9.37
CA GLU A 472 3.32 -13.08 -9.15
C GLU A 472 3.13 -12.23 -10.43
N HIS A 473 1.89 -12.18 -10.94
CA HIS A 473 1.52 -11.33 -12.06
C HIS A 473 1.77 -9.86 -11.66
N ASN A 474 2.86 -9.28 -12.16
CA ASN A 474 3.21 -7.90 -11.88
C ASN A 474 2.35 -6.97 -12.74
N HIS A 475 1.18 -6.60 -12.25
CA HIS A 475 0.52 -5.41 -12.78
C HIS A 475 1.44 -4.21 -12.55
N THR A 476 2.04 -3.70 -13.64
CA THR A 476 2.89 -2.52 -13.56
C THR A 476 2.01 -1.32 -13.20
N GLU A 477 2.09 -0.86 -11.97
CA GLU A 477 1.37 0.32 -11.53
C GLU A 477 2.02 1.58 -12.15
N PHE A 478 1.24 2.29 -12.97
CA PHE A 478 1.66 3.54 -13.57
C PHE A 478 1.24 4.72 -12.70
N SER A 479 2.03 5.79 -12.70
CA SER A 479 1.63 7.01 -11.99
C SER A 479 0.40 7.64 -12.63
N ASP A 480 -0.51 8.17 -11.82
CA ASP A 480 -1.68 8.93 -12.29
C ASP A 480 -1.31 10.12 -13.19
N THR A 481 -0.07 10.60 -13.10
CA THR A 481 0.41 11.77 -13.84
C THR A 481 1.60 11.42 -14.72
N TRP A 482 1.52 11.83 -15.99
CA TRP A 482 2.62 11.63 -16.93
C TRP A 482 3.91 12.31 -16.47
N GLN A 483 3.81 13.38 -15.68
CA GLN A 483 4.91 14.17 -15.16
C GLN A 483 5.83 13.35 -14.24
N LEU A 484 5.29 12.35 -13.55
CA LEU A 484 6.02 11.43 -12.68
C LEU A 484 6.41 10.10 -13.39
N SER A 485 6.12 9.96 -14.68
CA SER A 485 6.49 8.76 -15.45
C SER A 485 7.80 8.89 -16.22
N LEU A 486 8.39 10.09 -16.23
CA LEU A 486 9.66 10.34 -16.89
C LEU A 486 10.81 10.02 -15.94
N LYS A 487 11.45 8.87 -16.14
CA LYS A 487 12.47 8.33 -15.24
C LYS A 487 13.61 7.63 -15.98
N ILE A 488 14.71 7.44 -15.27
CA ILE A 488 15.76 6.47 -15.61
C ILE A 488 15.54 5.26 -14.70
N GLU A 489 15.30 4.10 -15.29
CA GLU A 489 15.04 2.85 -14.58
C GLU A 489 16.30 2.30 -13.92
N TYR A 490 16.13 1.35 -13.01
CA TYR A 490 17.25 0.71 -12.30
C TYR A 490 18.37 0.20 -13.22
N ASN A 491 18.02 -0.32 -14.40
CA ASN A 491 18.97 -0.82 -15.41
C ASN A 491 19.73 0.30 -16.17
N GLY A 492 19.42 1.57 -15.89
CA GLY A 492 20.03 2.75 -16.51
C GLY A 492 19.38 3.18 -17.83
N LYS A 493 18.33 2.49 -18.30
CA LYS A 493 17.58 2.89 -19.49
C LYS A 493 16.55 3.98 -19.13
N PRO A 494 16.33 4.97 -20.00
CA PRO A 494 15.18 5.86 -19.85
C PRO A 494 13.88 5.10 -20.06
N SER A 495 12.83 5.48 -19.33
CA SER A 495 11.50 4.89 -19.48
C SER A 495 10.93 5.13 -20.90
N PRO A 496 10.09 4.23 -21.45
CA PRO A 496 9.42 4.47 -22.73
C PRO A 496 8.61 5.78 -22.73
N GLN A 497 8.00 6.14 -21.60
CA GLN A 497 7.30 7.42 -21.41
C GLN A 497 8.24 8.63 -21.57
N THR A 498 9.51 8.51 -21.16
CA THR A 498 10.52 9.56 -21.39
C THR A 498 10.78 9.78 -22.87
N HIS A 499 10.83 8.71 -23.66
CA HIS A 499 10.95 8.81 -25.11
C HIS A 499 9.68 9.38 -25.75
N ALA A 500 8.50 8.89 -25.35
CA ALA A 500 7.20 9.38 -25.77
C ALA A 500 7.08 10.90 -25.64
N PHE A 501 7.36 11.40 -24.44
CA PHE A 501 7.29 12.82 -24.15
C PHE A 501 8.23 13.64 -25.05
N LEU A 502 9.49 13.24 -25.18
CA LEU A 502 10.46 14.00 -25.99
C LEU A 502 10.11 14.00 -27.48
N ASN A 503 9.61 12.88 -28.00
CA ASN A 503 9.13 12.77 -29.36
C ASN A 503 7.92 13.69 -29.58
N LEU A 504 6.95 13.67 -28.68
CA LEU A 504 5.77 14.54 -28.72
C LEU A 504 6.13 16.03 -28.70
N VAL A 505 7.00 16.46 -27.78
CA VAL A 505 7.38 17.87 -27.65
C VAL A 505 7.99 18.41 -28.94
N LYS A 506 8.84 17.61 -29.59
CA LYS A 506 9.54 17.94 -30.84
C LYS A 506 8.71 17.69 -32.11
N MET A 507 7.54 17.05 -31.97
CA MET A 507 6.73 16.58 -33.09
C MET A 507 6.22 17.74 -33.95
N LYS A 508 6.25 17.56 -35.27
CA LYS A 508 5.66 18.54 -36.20
C LYS A 508 4.15 18.36 -36.25
N GLU A 509 3.45 19.45 -36.53
CA GLU A 509 1.98 19.47 -36.62
C GLU A 509 1.38 18.38 -37.54
N ARG A 510 2.03 18.08 -38.66
CA ARG A 510 1.57 17.04 -39.59
C ARG A 510 1.71 15.63 -38.99
N GLU A 511 2.79 15.39 -38.25
CA GLU A 511 3.05 14.11 -37.59
C GLU A 511 2.11 13.96 -36.39
N PHE A 512 1.86 15.03 -35.64
CA PHE A 512 0.92 15.04 -34.53
C PHE A 512 -0.51 14.68 -34.97
N LYS A 513 -1.00 15.29 -36.06
CA LYS A 513 -2.31 14.91 -36.62
C LYS A 513 -2.38 13.46 -37.08
N ALA A 514 -1.25 12.91 -37.52
CA ALA A 514 -1.15 11.51 -37.88
C ALA A 514 -1.15 10.58 -36.65
N LEU A 515 -0.53 11.02 -35.55
CA LEU A 515 -0.53 10.32 -34.27
C LEU A 515 -1.94 10.28 -33.65
N VAL A 516 -2.64 11.42 -33.61
CA VAL A 516 -4.02 11.47 -33.11
C VAL A 516 -4.91 10.51 -33.90
N LYS A 517 -4.82 10.55 -35.23
CA LYS A 517 -5.57 9.64 -36.09
C LYS A 517 -5.21 8.16 -35.86
N SER A 518 -3.95 7.83 -35.54
CA SER A 518 -3.59 6.43 -35.27
C SER A 518 -4.21 5.92 -33.98
N VAL A 519 -4.36 6.76 -32.96
CA VAL A 519 -5.10 6.39 -31.73
C VAL A 519 -6.57 6.16 -32.07
N GLU A 520 -7.22 7.10 -32.76
CA GLU A 520 -8.63 6.97 -33.19
C GLU A 520 -8.91 5.72 -34.03
N SER A 521 -7.93 5.27 -34.82
CA SER A 521 -8.07 4.08 -35.67
C SER A 521 -7.46 2.81 -35.09
N ASN A 522 -7.02 2.84 -33.83
CA ASN A 522 -6.30 1.76 -33.15
C ASN A 522 -5.11 1.17 -33.97
N ASP A 523 -4.34 2.05 -34.63
CA ASP A 523 -3.13 1.68 -35.39
C ASP A 523 -1.90 1.76 -34.48
N LEU A 524 -1.74 0.75 -33.61
CA LEU A 524 -0.68 0.66 -32.61
C LEU A 524 0.73 0.71 -33.24
N THR A 525 0.92 0.08 -34.39
CA THR A 525 2.23 0.06 -35.09
C THR A 525 2.70 1.48 -35.40
N ARG A 526 1.79 2.31 -35.94
CA ARG A 526 2.10 3.68 -36.28
C ARG A 526 2.28 4.55 -35.04
N PHE A 527 1.48 4.32 -34.01
CA PHE A 527 1.62 5.01 -32.73
C PHE A 527 3.00 4.77 -32.12
N THR A 528 3.39 3.50 -31.93
CA THR A 528 4.69 3.08 -31.39
C THR A 528 5.84 3.66 -32.21
N THR A 529 5.75 3.63 -33.54
CA THR A 529 6.78 4.19 -34.43
C THR A 529 6.95 5.71 -34.24
N LEU A 530 5.85 6.45 -34.08
CA LEU A 530 5.88 7.91 -33.97
C LEU A 530 6.26 8.41 -32.56
N LEU A 531 5.84 7.69 -31.53
CA LEU A 531 5.90 8.17 -30.15
C LEU A 531 6.94 7.43 -29.32
N LEU A 532 7.02 6.10 -29.39
CA LEU A 532 7.91 5.29 -28.55
C LEU A 532 9.29 5.04 -29.16
N SER A 533 9.53 5.48 -30.41
CA SER A 533 10.83 5.26 -31.05
C SER A 533 11.99 5.95 -30.33
N GLU A 534 13.06 5.18 -30.09
CA GLU A 534 14.31 5.72 -29.59
C GLU A 534 15.01 6.57 -30.66
N SER A 535 15.54 7.72 -30.25
CA SER A 535 16.36 8.55 -31.13
C SER A 535 17.59 9.08 -30.40
N ASN A 536 18.72 9.13 -31.11
CA ASN A 536 19.98 9.69 -30.57
C ASN A 536 19.79 11.12 -30.03
N THR A 537 18.93 11.91 -30.67
CA THR A 537 18.65 13.28 -30.21
C THR A 537 17.84 13.35 -28.92
N ASN A 538 17.08 12.31 -28.58
CA ASN A 538 16.41 12.21 -27.28
C ASN A 538 17.43 11.78 -26.24
N LEU A 539 18.26 10.79 -26.56
CA LEU A 539 19.34 10.34 -25.67
C LEU A 539 20.29 11.48 -25.28
N ASP A 540 20.67 12.36 -26.20
CA ASP A 540 21.49 13.54 -25.90
C ASP A 540 20.82 14.48 -24.87
N ILE A 541 19.51 14.67 -24.96
CA ILE A 541 18.74 15.53 -24.04
C ILE A 541 18.60 14.85 -22.68
N ILE A 542 18.26 13.56 -22.66
CA ILE A 542 18.12 12.78 -21.42
C ILE A 542 19.48 12.71 -20.71
N ASN A 543 20.57 12.57 -21.46
CA ASN A 543 21.92 12.61 -20.92
C ASN A 543 22.25 13.98 -20.30
N GLU A 544 21.84 15.08 -20.92
CA GLU A 544 21.96 16.40 -20.29
C GLU A 544 21.10 16.51 -19.02
N TRP A 545 19.87 16.00 -19.02
CA TRP A 545 19.01 15.96 -17.82
C TRP A 545 19.65 15.15 -16.69
N ARG A 546 20.18 13.97 -16.99
CA ARG A 546 20.95 13.13 -16.07
C ARG A 546 22.11 13.91 -15.44
N HIS A 547 22.93 14.60 -16.25
CA HIS A 547 24.02 15.44 -15.72
C HIS A 547 23.52 16.58 -14.83
N GLN A 548 22.39 17.19 -15.17
CA GLN A 548 21.77 18.22 -14.34
C GLN A 548 21.26 17.65 -13.01
N ARG A 549 20.67 16.46 -13.00
CA ARG A 549 20.23 15.75 -11.79
C ARG A 549 21.43 15.39 -10.90
N LEU A 550 22.48 14.79 -11.46
CA LEU A 550 23.72 14.45 -10.74
C LEU A 550 24.38 15.66 -10.05
N LYS A 551 24.38 16.83 -10.71
CA LYS A 551 24.97 18.06 -10.17
C LYS A 551 24.18 18.69 -9.02
N ARG A 552 22.92 18.30 -8.82
CA ARG A 552 22.03 18.89 -7.81
C ARG A 552 22.06 18.19 -6.46
N TYR A 553 22.60 16.98 -6.37
CA TYR A 553 22.81 16.33 -5.07
C TYR A 553 23.76 17.17 -4.20
N GLY A 554 23.34 17.41 -2.97
CA GLY A 554 24.16 18.09 -1.97
C GLY A 554 25.33 17.22 -1.46
N GLU A 555 26.04 17.75 -0.49
CA GLU A 555 27.01 16.96 0.27
C GLU A 555 26.26 15.91 1.10
N SER A 556 26.65 14.65 0.94
CA SER A 556 26.11 13.57 1.74
C SER A 556 26.52 13.76 3.21
N PRO A 557 25.64 13.45 4.17
CA PRO A 557 25.98 13.59 5.58
C PRO A 557 27.13 12.64 5.95
N THR A 558 27.97 13.07 6.90
CA THR A 558 29.18 12.33 7.29
C THR A 558 29.07 11.64 8.65
N GLY A 559 27.99 11.85 9.41
CA GLY A 559 27.80 11.21 10.70
C GLY A 559 27.36 9.75 10.59
N ASP A 560 27.31 9.06 11.73
CA ASP A 560 27.04 7.62 11.82
C ASP A 560 25.63 7.28 12.30
N SER A 561 24.74 8.27 12.41
CA SER A 561 23.34 8.01 12.75
C SER A 561 22.67 7.13 11.68
N ILE A 562 21.63 6.40 12.08
CA ILE A 562 20.91 5.52 11.14
C ILE A 562 20.23 6.31 10.02
N GLN A 563 19.70 7.49 10.34
CA GLN A 563 19.11 8.42 9.36
C GLN A 563 20.16 8.87 8.33
N GLU A 564 21.35 9.26 8.77
CA GLU A 564 22.41 9.66 7.84
C GLU A 564 22.90 8.48 6.96
N LYS A 565 22.86 7.25 7.47
CA LYS A 565 23.14 6.04 6.68
C LYS A 565 22.09 5.83 5.60
N PHE A 566 20.79 5.94 5.91
CA PHE A 566 19.73 5.83 4.92
C PHE A 566 19.85 6.91 3.83
N ILE A 567 20.10 8.16 4.22
CA ILE A 567 20.32 9.26 3.26
C ILE A 567 21.49 8.97 2.33
N ARG A 568 22.62 8.51 2.88
CA ARG A 568 23.78 8.10 2.06
C ARG A 568 23.43 6.95 1.13
N GLY A 569 22.69 5.95 1.61
CA GLY A 569 22.26 4.80 0.84
C GLY A 569 21.46 5.21 -0.39
N ILE A 570 20.37 5.96 -0.17
CA ILE A 570 19.49 6.48 -1.23
C ILE A 570 20.28 7.31 -2.24
N ILE A 571 21.06 8.30 -1.78
CA ILE A 571 21.84 9.15 -2.69
C ILE A 571 22.85 8.33 -3.51
N THR A 572 23.47 7.30 -2.91
CA THR A 572 24.43 6.44 -3.59
C THR A 572 23.75 5.61 -4.66
N GLN A 573 22.61 5.00 -4.31
CA GLN A 573 21.82 4.17 -5.22
C GLN A 573 21.30 4.97 -6.41
N GLU A 574 20.69 6.14 -6.17
CA GLU A 574 20.23 7.03 -7.25
C GLU A 574 21.38 7.49 -8.16
N LYS A 575 22.54 7.86 -7.57
CA LYS A 575 23.73 8.20 -8.36
C LYS A 575 24.22 7.00 -9.18
N ASN A 576 24.15 5.78 -8.66
CA ASN A 576 24.54 4.59 -9.40
C ASN A 576 23.62 4.37 -10.60
N ILE A 577 22.31 4.45 -10.41
CA ILE A 577 21.30 4.35 -11.48
C ILE A 577 21.57 5.38 -12.57
N LEU A 578 21.70 6.65 -12.20
CA LEU A 578 22.00 7.73 -13.14
C LEU A 578 23.31 7.48 -13.89
N ASN A 579 24.33 6.91 -13.27
CA ASN A 579 25.62 6.62 -13.93
C ASN A 579 25.61 5.34 -14.79
N LYS A 580 24.62 4.44 -14.65
CA LYS A 580 24.46 3.26 -15.52
C LYS A 580 24.06 3.64 -16.94
N MET A 581 23.39 4.78 -17.13
CA MET A 581 23.03 5.28 -18.46
C MET A 581 24.31 5.58 -19.26
N ILE A 582 24.54 4.88 -20.38
CA ILE A 582 25.72 5.04 -21.24
C ILE A 582 25.41 5.96 -22.42
#